data_AF-A0A9J6CVV8-F1
#
_entry.id   AF-A0A9J6CVV8-F1
#
_cell.length_a   1.000
_cell.length_b   1.000
_cell.length_c   1.000
_cell.angle_alpha   90.00
_cell.angle_beta   90.00
_cell.angle_gamma   90.00
#
_symmetry.space_group_name_H-M   'P 1'
#
loop_
_entity.id
_entity.type
_entity.pdbx_description
1 polymer ?
#
loop_
_entity_poly.entity_id
_entity_poly.type
_entity_poly.pdbx_seq_one_letter_code
_entity_poly.pdbx_strand_id
1 'polypeptide(L)'
;MSKDAYDGLAQNLTEKMKRTLTPASDGVFSKNCLGMVTVKGIASSCTRGFDTWMARTMMRDLIEIMSSRFPAKALRPDSAAVDKLLSFLAYLVEWEVYVAENLRQAKNEGRAEKRGRFLSESTAVGLRVTIASVLSLLDYLSQQLAYKLIMTSRLSQDPAENFFGIARQVVRL
;
A
#
# COMPACT_ATOMS: atom_id res chain seq x y z
N MET A 1 7.34 -18.64 -4.48
CA MET A 1 6.31 -18.65 -3.40
C MET A 1 4.96 -18.89 -4.06
N SER A 2 4.23 -19.95 -3.65
CA SER A 2 2.91 -20.29 -4.19
C SER A 2 1.86 -19.24 -3.79
N LYS A 3 0.81 -19.08 -4.60
CA LYS A 3 -0.33 -18.19 -4.37
C LYS A 3 -0.98 -18.44 -2.99
N ASP A 4 -1.00 -19.70 -2.57
CA ASP A 4 -1.58 -20.16 -1.29
C ASP A 4 -0.81 -19.65 -0.06
N ALA A 5 0.51 -19.44 -0.20
CA ALA A 5 1.33 -18.89 0.89
C ALA A 5 1.07 -17.38 1.10
N TYR A 6 0.65 -16.68 0.05
CA TYR A 6 0.25 -15.27 0.13
C TYR A 6 -1.14 -15.10 0.72
N ASP A 7 -2.09 -15.95 0.34
CA ASP A 7 -3.46 -15.90 0.88
C ASP A 7 -3.46 -16.18 2.39
N GLY A 8 -2.61 -17.09 2.87
CA GLY A 8 -2.40 -17.33 4.30
C GLY A 8 -1.77 -16.16 5.06
N LEU A 9 -0.84 -15.42 4.42
CA LEU A 9 -0.26 -14.19 5.00
C LEU A 9 -1.27 -13.04 5.02
N ALA A 10 -2.07 -12.91 3.97
CA ALA A 10 -3.15 -11.93 3.86
C ALA A 10 -4.25 -12.18 4.90
N GLN A 11 -4.63 -13.44 5.13
CA GLN A 11 -5.57 -13.81 6.19
C GLN A 11 -4.99 -13.50 7.58
N ASN A 12 -3.72 -13.81 7.85
CA ASN A 12 -3.07 -13.46 9.12
C ASN A 12 -2.98 -11.94 9.34
N LEU A 13 -2.64 -11.17 8.30
CA LEU A 13 -2.63 -9.71 8.37
C LEU A 13 -4.04 -9.13 8.57
N THR A 14 -5.06 -9.72 7.93
CA THR A 14 -6.46 -9.32 8.10
C THR A 14 -6.96 -9.61 9.51
N GLU A 15 -6.63 -10.78 10.07
CA GLU A 15 -6.95 -11.12 11.47
C GLU A 15 -6.17 -10.26 12.47
N LYS A 16 -4.93 -9.88 12.15
CA LYS A 16 -4.15 -8.94 12.96
C LYS A 16 -4.72 -7.51 12.91
N MET A 17 -5.18 -7.05 11.75
CA MET A 17 -5.93 -5.78 11.60
C MET A 17 -7.24 -5.78 12.41
N LYS A 18 -7.98 -6.90 12.43
CA LYS A 18 -9.19 -7.05 13.25
C LYS A 18 -8.90 -7.03 14.76
N ARG A 19 -7.75 -7.56 15.19
CA ARG A 19 -7.35 -7.60 16.61
C ARG A 19 -6.83 -6.26 17.13
N THR A 20 -6.16 -5.47 16.30
CA THR A 20 -5.68 -4.12 16.68
C THR A 20 -6.81 -3.08 16.71
N LEU A 21 -7.97 -3.37 16.10
CA LEU A 21 -9.13 -2.47 16.04
C LEU A 21 -10.30 -2.94 16.93
N THR A 22 -10.19 -2.81 18.26
CA THR A 22 -11.34 -2.63 19.20
C THR A 22 -10.90 -1.83 20.45
N PRO A 23 -11.80 -1.12 21.13
CA PRO A 23 -12.16 0.28 20.95
C PRO A 23 -11.46 1.19 21.98
N ALA A 24 -10.45 1.97 21.56
CA ALA A 24 -9.85 2.99 22.42
C ALA A 24 -9.46 4.29 21.69
N SER A 25 -10.00 4.50 20.49
CA SER A 25 -9.76 5.74 19.72
C SER A 25 -11.00 6.19 18.95
N ASP A 26 -12.14 6.27 19.65
CA ASP A 26 -13.40 6.87 19.18
C ASP A 26 -13.33 8.40 18.93
N GLY A 27 -12.14 8.96 18.70
CA GLY A 27 -11.94 10.41 18.62
C GLY A 27 -11.31 10.95 17.34
N VAL A 28 -10.68 10.12 16.50
CA VAL A 28 -9.86 10.64 15.36
C VAL A 28 -10.26 10.08 14.00
N PHE A 29 -11.15 9.08 13.94
CA PHE A 29 -11.90 8.79 12.72
C PHE A 29 -13.02 9.83 12.57
N SER A 30 -12.63 11.01 12.07
CA SER A 30 -13.55 12.07 11.69
C SER A 30 -14.70 11.48 10.88
N LYS A 31 -15.92 11.88 11.27
CA LYS A 31 -17.25 11.35 10.95
C LYS A 31 -17.65 11.40 9.45
N ASN A 32 -16.70 11.42 8.53
CA ASN A 32 -16.95 11.66 7.10
C ASN A 32 -16.88 10.40 6.22
N CYS A 33 -16.48 9.24 6.73
CA CYS A 33 -16.37 8.01 5.91
C CYS A 33 -17.45 6.95 6.20
N LEU A 34 -18.16 7.03 7.33
CA LEU A 34 -19.16 6.03 7.72
C LEU A 34 -20.59 6.29 7.20
N GLY A 35 -20.77 7.26 6.30
CA GLY A 35 -22.06 7.57 5.67
C GLY A 35 -22.31 6.90 4.30
N MET A 36 -21.36 6.14 3.75
CA MET A 36 -21.45 5.62 2.37
C MET A 36 -21.91 4.16 2.23
N VAL A 37 -22.46 3.57 3.29
CA VAL A 37 -23.25 2.34 3.14
C VAL A 37 -24.71 2.74 3.01
N THR A 38 -25.30 2.44 1.86
CA THR A 38 -26.73 2.55 1.50
C THR A 38 -27.18 3.80 0.74
N VAL A 39 -26.67 4.05 -0.47
CA VAL A 39 -27.53 4.57 -1.57
C VAL A 39 -27.10 3.98 -2.90
N LYS A 40 -27.84 2.98 -3.38
CA LYS A 40 -27.92 2.65 -4.82
C LYS A 40 -28.35 3.92 -5.55
N GLY A 41 -27.47 4.61 -6.26
CA GLY A 41 -27.91 5.62 -7.24
C GLY A 41 -27.04 6.85 -7.51
N ILE A 42 -25.92 7.08 -6.81
CA ILE A 42 -25.11 8.32 -7.01
C ILE A 42 -23.65 7.98 -7.32
N ALA A 43 -23.40 6.99 -8.18
CA ALA A 43 -22.03 6.55 -8.48
C ALA A 43 -21.38 7.23 -9.71
N SER A 44 -22.06 8.11 -10.45
CA SER A 44 -21.59 8.46 -11.80
C SER A 44 -20.98 9.84 -12.02
N SER A 45 -20.91 10.75 -11.03
CA SER A 45 -20.38 12.11 -11.32
C SER A 45 -19.50 12.81 -10.29
N CYS A 46 -19.31 12.31 -9.06
CA CYS A 46 -18.55 13.06 -8.03
C CYS A 46 -17.11 12.59 -7.74
N THR A 47 -16.61 11.51 -8.34
CA THR A 47 -15.38 10.83 -7.90
C THR A 47 -14.06 11.33 -8.50
N ARG A 48 -14.06 12.05 -9.63
CA ARG A 48 -12.78 12.31 -10.35
C ARG A 48 -11.80 13.25 -9.63
N GLY A 49 -12.28 14.20 -8.82
CA GLY A 49 -11.42 15.20 -8.17
C GLY A 49 -10.90 14.79 -6.79
N PHE A 50 -11.76 14.15 -5.99
CA PHE A 50 -11.46 13.78 -4.61
C PHE A 50 -10.56 12.53 -4.53
N ASP A 51 -10.79 11.55 -5.40
CA ASP A 51 -10.03 10.29 -5.42
C ASP A 51 -8.56 10.51 -5.83
N THR A 52 -8.29 11.45 -6.75
CA THR A 52 -6.92 11.72 -7.23
C THR A 52 -6.05 12.39 -6.17
N TRP A 53 -6.63 13.27 -5.34
CA TRP A 53 -5.90 13.91 -4.24
C TRP A 53 -5.61 12.92 -3.11
N MET A 54 -6.58 12.06 -2.78
CA MET A 54 -6.40 11.00 -1.79
C MET A 54 -5.33 10.01 -2.24
N ALA A 55 -5.39 9.55 -3.49
CA ALA A 55 -4.38 8.67 -4.10
C ALA A 55 -2.99 9.32 -4.09
N ARG A 56 -2.88 10.61 -4.42
CA ARG A 56 -1.60 11.35 -4.37
C ARG A 56 -1.04 11.40 -2.96
N THR A 57 -1.89 11.69 -1.97
CA THR A 57 -1.49 11.78 -0.56
C THR A 57 -1.00 10.43 -0.05
N MET A 58 -1.75 9.37 -0.32
CA MET A 58 -1.40 7.99 0.00
C MET A 58 -0.08 7.56 -0.64
N MET A 59 0.15 7.92 -1.92
CA MET A 59 1.43 7.64 -2.60
C MET A 59 2.61 8.43 -2.01
N ARG A 60 2.42 9.71 -1.68
CA ARG A 60 3.48 10.52 -1.04
C ARG A 60 3.87 9.91 0.30
N ASP A 61 2.88 9.56 1.11
CA ASP A 61 3.10 8.97 2.42
C ASP A 61 3.81 7.60 2.30
N LEU A 62 3.42 6.77 1.32
CA LEU A 62 4.11 5.53 1.01
C LEU A 62 5.59 5.77 0.66
N ILE A 63 5.88 6.70 -0.25
CA ILE A 63 7.26 7.00 -0.67
C ILE A 63 8.08 7.49 0.51
N GLU A 64 7.54 8.38 1.34
CA GLU A 64 8.25 8.88 2.53
C GLU A 64 8.59 7.74 3.50
N ILE A 65 7.62 6.87 3.78
CA ILE A 65 7.82 5.74 4.70
C ILE A 65 8.83 4.76 4.12
N MET A 66 8.75 4.44 2.82
CA MET A 66 9.61 3.44 2.16
C MET A 66 11.01 3.96 1.84
N SER A 67 11.23 5.28 1.89
CA SER A 67 12.53 5.91 1.59
C SER A 67 13.23 6.43 2.84
N SER A 68 12.84 5.97 4.03
CA SER A 68 13.33 6.51 5.30
C SER A 68 14.78 6.08 5.58
N ARG A 69 15.67 7.10 5.69
CA ARG A 69 17.11 6.94 5.89
C ARG A 69 17.58 7.15 7.33
N PHE A 70 16.72 7.69 8.19
CA PHE A 70 17.10 8.14 9.53
C PHE A 70 16.34 7.37 10.62
N PRO A 71 16.97 7.01 11.75
CA PRO A 71 16.30 6.32 12.86
C PRO A 71 15.07 7.06 13.42
N ALA A 72 15.05 8.38 13.32
CA ALA A 72 13.91 9.21 13.75
C ALA A 72 12.67 9.01 12.88
N LYS A 73 12.84 8.72 11.59
CA LYS A 73 11.76 8.43 10.63
C LYS A 73 11.63 6.94 10.32
N ALA A 74 12.36 6.08 11.03
CA ALA A 74 12.40 4.65 10.74
C ALA A 74 11.04 4.00 11.05
N LEU A 75 10.74 2.91 10.35
CA LEU A 75 9.53 2.15 10.57
C LEU A 75 9.64 1.41 11.92
N ARG A 76 8.67 1.61 12.79
CA ARG A 76 8.60 1.00 14.13
C ARG A 76 7.33 0.18 14.27
N PRO A 77 7.35 -0.90 15.05
CA PRO A 77 6.11 -1.57 15.43
C PRO A 77 5.18 -0.55 16.10
N ASP A 78 3.89 -0.66 15.80
CA ASP A 78 2.81 0.19 16.36
C ASP A 78 2.94 1.70 16.11
N SER A 79 3.67 2.09 15.06
CA SER A 79 3.77 3.48 14.64
C SER A 79 2.68 3.87 13.64
N ALA A 80 2.30 5.15 13.60
CA ALA A 80 1.39 5.68 12.59
C ALA A 80 1.84 5.42 11.14
N ALA A 81 3.13 5.16 10.91
CA ALA A 81 3.63 4.74 9.61
C ALA A 81 3.13 3.34 9.21
N VAL A 82 3.01 2.41 10.16
CA VAL A 82 2.40 1.08 9.93
C VAL A 82 0.92 1.25 9.55
N ASP A 83 0.19 2.10 10.27
CA ASP A 83 -1.23 2.36 9.97
C ASP A 83 -1.42 2.95 8.57
N LYS A 84 -0.53 3.84 8.14
CA LYS A 84 -0.53 4.40 6.78
C LYS A 84 -0.26 3.33 5.71
N LEU A 85 0.67 2.40 5.96
CA LEU A 85 0.93 1.28 5.05
C LEU A 85 -0.27 0.33 4.95
N LEU A 86 -0.91 0.03 6.09
CA LEU A 86 -2.12 -0.78 6.14
C LEU A 86 -3.30 -0.11 5.43
N SER A 87 -3.47 1.20 5.63
CA SER A 87 -4.48 2.00 4.93
C SER A 87 -4.23 2.02 3.42
N PHE A 88 -2.97 2.12 2.99
CA PHE A 88 -2.60 2.04 1.58
C PHE A 88 -2.91 0.67 0.96
N LEU A 89 -2.68 -0.43 1.70
CA LEU A 89 -3.05 -1.77 1.25
C LEU A 89 -4.56 -1.93 1.07
N ALA A 90 -5.35 -1.42 2.03
CA ALA A 90 -6.81 -1.44 1.92
C ALA A 90 -7.28 -0.64 0.69
N TYR A 91 -6.72 0.55 0.48
CA TYR A 91 -6.98 1.36 -0.71
C TYR A 91 -6.66 0.62 -2.01
N LEU A 92 -5.53 -0.10 -2.10
CA LEU A 92 -5.20 -0.90 -3.30
C LEU A 92 -6.24 -1.97 -3.58
N VAL A 93 -6.74 -2.67 -2.56
CA VAL A 93 -7.76 -3.72 -2.72
C VAL A 93 -9.08 -3.12 -3.18
N GLU A 94 -9.54 -2.03 -2.56
CA GLU A 94 -10.76 -1.33 -2.96
C GLU A 94 -10.65 -0.81 -4.40
N TRP A 95 -9.50 -0.25 -4.76
CA TRP A 95 -9.23 0.22 -6.11
C TRP A 95 -9.25 -0.91 -7.14
N GLU A 96 -8.69 -2.09 -6.83
CA GLU A 96 -8.74 -3.26 -7.71
C GLU A 96 -10.18 -3.72 -7.98
N VAL A 97 -11.02 -3.76 -6.93
CA VAL A 97 -12.45 -4.09 -7.05
C VAL A 97 -13.17 -3.07 -7.92
N TYR A 98 -12.96 -1.77 -7.66
CA TYR A 98 -13.54 -0.69 -8.44
C TYR A 98 -13.17 -0.80 -9.93
N VAL A 99 -11.91 -1.06 -10.25
CA VAL A 99 -11.47 -1.24 -11.64
C VAL A 99 -12.15 -2.46 -12.28
N ALA A 100 -12.22 -3.59 -11.57
CA ALA A 100 -12.87 -4.80 -12.09
C ALA A 100 -14.37 -4.59 -12.38
N GLU A 101 -15.08 -3.88 -11.51
CA GLU A 101 -16.49 -3.55 -11.71
C GLU A 101 -16.71 -2.60 -12.90
N ASN A 102 -15.89 -1.56 -13.02
CA ASN A 102 -15.96 -0.63 -14.16
C ASN A 102 -15.66 -1.33 -15.48
N LEU A 103 -14.72 -2.28 -15.51
CA LEU A 103 -14.42 -3.09 -16.69
C LEU A 103 -15.62 -3.98 -17.09
N ARG A 104 -16.27 -4.61 -16.10
CA ARG A 104 -17.49 -5.41 -16.34
C ARG A 104 -18.62 -4.56 -16.90
N GLN A 105 -18.85 -3.37 -16.34
CA GLN A 105 -19.87 -2.44 -16.83
C GLN A 105 -19.58 -1.96 -18.26
N ALA A 106 -18.33 -1.55 -18.55
CA ALA A 106 -17.94 -1.13 -19.89
C ALA A 106 -18.15 -2.24 -20.94
N LYS A 107 -17.85 -3.49 -20.59
CA LYS A 107 -18.07 -4.66 -21.45
C LYS A 107 -19.55 -4.92 -21.72
N ASN A 108 -20.39 -4.81 -20.70
CA ASN A 108 -21.83 -5.02 -20.83
C ASN A 108 -22.52 -3.95 -21.69
N GLU A 109 -21.97 -2.73 -21.72
CA GLU A 109 -22.51 -1.60 -22.49
C GLU A 109 -21.87 -1.45 -23.88
N GLY A 110 -21.02 -2.39 -24.29
CA GLY A 110 -20.34 -2.34 -25.59
C GLY A 110 -19.38 -1.14 -25.75
N ARG A 111 -18.98 -0.50 -24.65
CA ARG A 111 -18.04 0.64 -24.67
C ARG A 111 -16.60 0.12 -24.73
N ALA A 112 -15.81 0.71 -25.63
CA ALA A 112 -14.38 0.45 -25.70
C ALA A 112 -13.72 0.77 -24.35
N GLU A 113 -12.82 -0.12 -23.91
CA GLU A 113 -12.12 -0.03 -22.63
C GLU A 113 -11.43 1.34 -22.50
N LYS A 114 -11.85 2.16 -21.53
CA LYS A 114 -11.18 3.43 -21.24
C LYS A 114 -9.82 3.13 -20.62
N ARG A 115 -8.74 3.37 -21.36
CA ARG A 115 -7.33 3.15 -20.98
C ARG A 115 -6.81 3.96 -19.78
N GLY A 116 -7.67 4.61 -19.00
CA GLY A 116 -7.30 5.40 -17.82
C GLY A 116 -7.15 4.53 -16.57
N ARG A 117 -6.22 3.58 -16.57
CA ARG A 117 -5.86 2.82 -15.35
C ARG A 117 -4.75 3.56 -14.61
N PHE A 118 -4.98 3.93 -13.36
CA PHE A 118 -3.99 4.62 -12.51
C PHE A 118 -2.71 3.78 -12.33
N LEU A 119 -2.86 2.47 -12.16
CA LEU A 119 -1.76 1.50 -12.06
C LEU A 119 -2.01 0.33 -13.03
N SER A 120 -0.95 -0.33 -13.48
CA SER A 120 -1.09 -1.64 -14.12
C SER A 120 -1.32 -2.70 -13.04
N GLU A 121 -1.93 -3.82 -13.43
CA GLU A 121 -2.11 -4.97 -12.54
C GLU A 121 -0.79 -5.46 -11.95
N SER A 122 0.27 -5.54 -12.76
CA SER A 122 1.59 -5.94 -12.29
C SER A 122 2.19 -4.98 -11.27
N THR A 123 2.00 -3.66 -11.44
CA THR A 123 2.47 -2.67 -10.48
C THR A 123 1.66 -2.71 -9.18
N ALA A 124 0.34 -2.89 -9.25
CA ALA A 124 -0.51 -3.02 -8.05
C ALA A 124 -0.12 -4.26 -7.22
N VAL A 125 0.08 -5.40 -7.88
CA VAL A 125 0.58 -6.63 -7.24
C VAL A 125 1.97 -6.41 -6.64
N GLY A 126 2.88 -5.78 -7.38
CA GLY A 126 4.22 -5.47 -6.90
C GLY A 126 4.19 -4.63 -5.62
N LEU A 127 3.41 -3.55 -5.60
CA LEU A 127 3.25 -2.70 -4.42
C LEU A 127 2.67 -3.46 -3.23
N ARG A 128 1.63 -4.27 -3.45
CA ARG A 128 1.03 -5.09 -2.39
C ARG A 128 2.04 -6.05 -1.78
N VAL A 129 2.77 -6.78 -2.62
CA VAL A 129 3.81 -7.72 -2.17
C VAL A 129 4.91 -6.98 -1.42
N THR A 130 5.43 -5.87 -1.96
CA THR A 130 6.47 -5.08 -1.30
C THR A 130 6.04 -4.61 0.09
N ILE A 131 4.85 -4.02 0.22
CA ILE A 131 4.36 -3.51 1.50
C ILE A 131 4.12 -4.66 2.50
N ALA A 132 3.48 -5.75 2.05
CA ALA A 132 3.26 -6.93 2.89
C ALA A 132 4.57 -7.58 3.36
N SER A 133 5.59 -7.61 2.50
CA SER A 133 6.93 -8.09 2.84
C SER A 133 7.62 -7.19 3.87
N VAL A 134 7.51 -5.87 3.75
CA VAL A 134 8.09 -4.93 4.73
C VAL A 134 7.41 -5.06 6.09
N LEU A 135 6.08 -5.17 6.14
CA LEU A 135 5.34 -5.36 7.39
C LEU A 135 5.67 -6.70 8.04
N SER A 136 5.76 -7.78 7.26
CA SER A 136 6.18 -9.10 7.75
C SER A 136 7.62 -9.08 8.26
N LEU A 137 8.51 -8.37 7.58
CA LEU A 137 9.90 -8.20 8.01
C LEU A 137 10.00 -7.40 9.30
N LEU A 138 9.20 -6.34 9.45
CA LEU A 138 9.08 -5.59 10.70
C LEU A 138 8.63 -6.47 11.86
N ASP A 139 7.62 -7.30 11.62
CA ASP A 139 7.10 -8.21 12.63
C ASP A 139 8.16 -9.24 13.04
N TYR A 140 8.83 -9.86 12.06
CA TYR A 140 9.88 -10.82 12.33
C TYR A 140 11.06 -10.20 13.10
N LEU A 141 11.57 -9.04 12.64
CA LEU A 141 12.72 -8.39 13.27
C LEU A 141 12.39 -7.89 14.68
N SER A 142 11.16 -7.41 14.92
CA SER A 142 10.75 -6.93 16.24
C SER A 142 10.45 -8.06 17.22
N GLN A 143 9.70 -9.08 16.81
CA GLN A 143 9.28 -10.17 17.69
C GLN A 143 10.37 -11.22 17.92
N GLN A 144 11.14 -11.58 16.89
CA GLN A 144 12.10 -12.68 16.97
C GLN A 144 13.51 -12.21 17.30
N LEU A 145 13.90 -11.02 16.85
CA LEU A 145 15.27 -10.52 16.95
C LEU A 145 15.42 -9.24 17.81
N ALA A 146 14.34 -8.81 18.47
CA ALA A 146 14.30 -7.65 19.37
C ALA A 146 14.77 -6.31 18.76
N TYR A 147 14.69 -6.16 17.43
CA TYR A 147 14.95 -4.88 16.79
C TYR A 147 13.79 -3.91 17.00
N LYS A 148 14.12 -2.68 17.40
CA LYS A 148 13.11 -1.64 17.71
C LYS A 148 12.64 -0.86 16.49
N LEU A 149 13.36 -0.92 15.38
CA LEU A 149 13.08 -0.14 14.17
C LEU A 149 13.72 -0.76 12.93
N ILE A 150 13.23 -0.39 11.75
CA ILE A 150 13.81 -0.70 10.44
C ILE A 150 13.95 0.58 9.61
N MET A 151 15.13 0.77 9.02
CA MET A 151 15.35 1.80 8.00
C MET A 151 14.99 1.23 6.63
N THR A 152 13.82 1.61 6.13
CA THR A 152 13.25 1.12 4.87
C THR A 152 14.10 1.47 3.65
N SER A 153 14.89 2.55 3.69
CA SER A 153 15.83 2.88 2.61
C SER A 153 16.96 1.85 2.42
N ARG A 154 17.12 0.89 3.35
CA ARG A 154 18.10 -0.20 3.23
C ARG A 154 17.52 -1.43 2.56
N LEU A 155 16.21 -1.41 2.26
CA LEU A 155 15.50 -2.48 1.55
C LEU A 155 15.41 -2.20 0.03
N SER A 156 15.77 -0.99 -0.43
CA SER A 156 15.80 -0.66 -1.85
C SER A 156 17.06 -1.20 -2.53
N GLN A 157 16.98 -1.35 -3.86
CA GLN A 157 18.09 -1.82 -4.70
C GLN A 157 19.17 -0.74 -4.91
N ASP A 158 18.89 0.53 -4.55
CA ASP A 158 19.75 1.69 -4.80
C ASP A 158 21.23 1.50 -4.42
N PRO A 159 21.60 0.84 -3.30
CA PRO A 159 23.00 0.63 -2.97
C PRO A 159 23.75 -0.22 -4.02
N ALA A 160 23.08 -1.25 -4.56
CA ALA A 160 23.66 -2.09 -5.60
C ALA A 160 23.77 -1.33 -6.93
N GLU A 161 22.76 -0.53 -7.28
CA GLU A 161 22.80 0.30 -8.49
C GLU A 161 23.91 1.35 -8.43
N ASN A 162 24.09 1.99 -7.28
CA ASN A 162 25.17 2.95 -7.05
C ASN A 162 26.54 2.27 -7.20
N PHE A 163 26.71 1.06 -6.66
CA PHE A 163 27.94 0.28 -6.83
C PHE A 163 28.23 -0.01 -8.31
N PHE A 164 27.26 -0.50 -9.07
CA PHE A 164 27.44 -0.73 -10.51
C PHE A 164 27.60 0.56 -11.31
N GLY A 165 27.09 1.69 -10.84
CA GLY A 165 27.36 3.02 -11.40
C GLY A 165 28.83 3.39 -11.28
N ILE A 166 29.40 3.26 -10.08
CA ILE A 166 30.83 3.52 -9.81
C ILE A 166 31.70 2.55 -10.63
N ALA A 167 31.41 1.24 -10.58
CA ALA A 167 32.17 0.25 -11.31
C ALA A 167 32.21 0.53 -12.83
N ARG A 168 31.09 0.94 -13.42
CA ARG A 168 31.04 1.33 -14.85
C ARG A 168 31.81 2.61 -15.17
N GLN A 169 31.87 3.56 -14.24
CA GLN A 169 32.65 4.78 -14.43
C GLN A 169 34.15 4.52 -14.36
N VAL A 170 34.57 3.61 -13.48
CA VAL A 170 35.98 3.21 -13.31
C VAL A 170 36.48 2.36 -14.49
N VAL A 171 35.61 1.57 -15.12
CA VAL A 171 35.94 0.67 -16.24
C VAL A 171 35.82 1.35 -17.63
N ARG A 172 35.65 2.68 -17.70
CA ARG A 172 35.81 3.41 -18.96
C ARG A 172 37.30 3.57 -19.29
N LEU A 173 37.83 2.66 -20.11
CA LEU A 173 38.99 2.88 -20.98
C LEU A 173 38.62 3.82 -22.14
#